data_AF-A0A920J707-F1
#
_entry.id   AF-A0A920J707-F1
#
_cell.length_a   1.000
_cell.length_b   1.000
_cell.length_c   1.000
_cell.angle_alpha   90.00
_cell.angle_beta   90.00
_cell.angle_gamma   90.00
#
_symmetry.space_group_name_H-M   'P 1'
#
loop_
_entity.id
_entity.type
_entity.pdbx_description
1 polymer ?
#
loop_
_entity_poly.entity_id
_entity_poly.type
_entity_poly.pdbx_seq_one_letter_code
_entity_poly.pdbx_strand_id
1 'polypeptide(L)'
;MGKSKTKSFQTETKQLLQLMIHSLYSNKEIFLRELISNASDALDKLRFKSISSSKLASLSDDLKIKVIVDEENKTLTISDNGIGMSEEEIIENIGTIARSGTAEFLGKLTGDKKKDSNLIGSLELVFTLSL
;
A
#
# COMPACT_ATOMS: atom_id res chain seq x y z
N MET A 1 1.68 18.09 18.28
CA MET A 1 1.41 16.69 17.87
C MET A 1 0.38 16.07 18.80
N GLY A 2 -0.60 15.34 18.27
CA GLY A 2 -1.56 14.56 19.07
C GLY A 2 -0.90 13.37 19.79
N LYS A 3 -1.64 12.71 20.69
CA LYS A 3 -1.16 11.50 21.38
C LYS A 3 -0.88 10.38 20.37
N SER A 4 0.32 9.81 20.41
CA SER A 4 0.68 8.61 19.64
C SER A 4 -0.14 7.39 20.09
N LYS A 5 -0.59 6.57 19.14
CA LYS A 5 -1.27 5.28 19.38
C LYS A 5 -0.46 4.17 18.75
N THR A 6 0.02 3.21 19.54
CA THR A 6 0.67 2.00 19.04
C THR A 6 -0.37 0.90 18.89
N LYS A 7 -0.42 0.25 17.71
CA LYS A 7 -1.29 -0.90 17.45
C LYS A 7 -0.46 -2.08 16.95
N SER A 8 -0.85 -3.29 17.33
CA SER A 8 -0.21 -4.52 16.91
C SER A 8 -0.86 -5.05 15.65
N PHE A 9 -0.06 -5.47 14.68
CA PHE A 9 -0.54 -6.30 13.58
C PHE A 9 -1.16 -7.60 14.10
N GLN A 10 -2.20 -8.08 13.41
CA GLN A 10 -2.75 -9.41 13.62
C GLN A 10 -1.69 -10.48 13.31
N THR A 11 -1.82 -11.66 13.92
CA THR A 11 -0.82 -12.74 13.84
C THR A 11 -0.56 -13.18 12.40
N GLU A 12 -1.62 -13.28 11.60
CA GLU A 12 -1.61 -13.65 10.18
C GLU A 12 -0.85 -12.62 9.34
N THR A 13 -1.04 -11.33 9.63
CA THR A 13 -0.35 -10.24 8.94
C THR A 13 1.14 -10.25 9.22
N LYS A 14 1.56 -10.59 10.44
CA LYS A 14 3.00 -10.73 10.79
C LYS A 14 3.68 -11.84 10.00
N GLN A 15 3.01 -12.98 9.83
CA GLN A 15 3.53 -14.12 9.06
C GLN A 15 3.62 -13.79 7.56
N LEU A 16 2.63 -13.10 7.01
CA LEU A 16 2.66 -12.63 5.62
C LEU A 16 3.82 -11.65 5.38
N LEU A 17 4.00 -10.67 6.27
CA LEU A 17 5.10 -9.70 6.18
C LEU A 17 6.46 -10.39 6.12
N GLN A 18 6.69 -11.42 6.94
CA GLN A 18 7.94 -12.19 6.90
C GLN A 18 8.17 -12.89 5.56
N LEU A 19 7.13 -13.43 4.94
CA LEU A 19 7.23 -14.11 3.64
C LEU A 19 7.43 -13.13 2.49
N MET A 20 6.73 -12.00 2.53
CA MET A 20 6.88 -10.93 1.53
C MET A 20 8.28 -10.31 1.53
N ILE A 21 8.91 -10.17 2.70
CA ILE A 21 10.27 -9.64 2.78
C ILE A 21 11.22 -10.47 1.91
N HIS A 22 11.13 -11.80 1.95
CA HIS A 22 12.01 -12.69 1.18
C HIS A 22 11.80 -12.62 -0.34
N SER A 23 10.56 -12.42 -0.79
CA SER A 23 10.22 -12.40 -2.21
C SER A 23 10.41 -11.02 -2.86
N LEU A 24 10.24 -9.93 -2.10
CA LEU A 24 10.52 -8.57 -2.55
C LEU A 24 12.01 -8.30 -2.78
N TYR A 25 12.91 -9.05 -2.12
CA TYR A 25 14.36 -8.94 -2.35
C TYR A 25 14.77 -9.29 -3.79
N SER A 26 13.97 -10.12 -4.48
CA SER A 26 14.28 -10.57 -5.84
C SER A 26 13.77 -9.61 -6.93
N ASN A 27 12.74 -8.80 -6.64
CA ASN A 27 12.06 -7.96 -7.64
C ASN A 27 11.75 -6.57 -7.05
N LYS A 28 12.78 -5.75 -6.83
CA LYS A 28 12.67 -4.45 -6.16
C LYS A 28 11.81 -3.44 -6.94
N GLU A 29 11.74 -3.59 -8.25
CA GLU A 29 10.92 -2.79 -9.15
C GLU A 29 9.41 -3.02 -8.97
N ILE A 30 9.01 -4.20 -8.49
CA ILE A 30 7.60 -4.51 -8.21
C ILE A 30 7.08 -3.58 -7.12
N PHE A 31 7.84 -3.39 -6.03
CA PHE A 31 7.41 -2.52 -4.92
C PHE A 31 7.09 -1.10 -5.40
N LEU A 32 7.96 -0.52 -6.24
CA LEU A 32 7.74 0.83 -6.77
C LEU A 32 6.50 0.88 -7.65
N ARG A 33 6.28 -0.13 -8.51
CA ARG A 33 5.08 -0.22 -9.33
C ARG A 33 3.81 -0.26 -8.48
N GLU A 34 3.78 -1.08 -7.43
CA GLU A 34 2.60 -1.20 -6.57
C GLU A 34 2.30 0.12 -5.84
N LEU A 35 3.32 0.81 -5.32
CA LEU A 35 3.12 2.11 -4.67
C LEU A 35 2.59 3.18 -5.63
N ILE A 36 3.11 3.23 -6.86
CA ILE A 36 2.62 4.17 -7.87
C ILE A 36 1.18 3.82 -8.29
N SER A 37 0.85 2.52 -8.40
CA SER A 37 -0.52 2.07 -8.69
C SER A 37 -1.50 2.52 -7.60
N ASN A 38 -1.15 2.32 -6.33
CA ASN A 38 -1.96 2.75 -5.19
C ASN A 38 -2.19 4.26 -5.16
N ALA A 39 -1.13 5.03 -5.45
CA ALA A 39 -1.22 6.47 -5.55
C ALA A 39 -2.14 6.89 -6.71
N SER A 40 -2.04 6.25 -7.88
CA SER A 40 -2.94 6.49 -9.01
C SER A 40 -4.41 6.22 -8.65
N ASP A 41 -4.69 5.10 -7.99
CA ASP A 41 -6.05 4.76 -7.55
C ASP A 41 -6.61 5.78 -6.56
N ALA A 42 -5.76 6.34 -5.68
CA ALA A 42 -6.15 7.38 -4.75
C ALA A 42 -6.52 8.69 -5.48
N LEU A 43 -5.77 9.07 -6.53
CA LEU A 43 -6.09 10.22 -7.38
C LEU A 43 -7.39 10.00 -8.15
N ASP A 44 -7.59 8.83 -8.75
CA ASP A 44 -8.80 8.50 -9.49
C ASP A 44 -10.05 8.48 -8.60
N LYS A 45 -9.93 7.93 -7.38
CA LYS A 45 -11.01 7.98 -6.38
C LYS A 45 -11.36 9.42 -6.00
N LEU A 46 -10.37 10.30 -5.84
CA LEU A 46 -10.61 11.72 -5.56
C LEU A 46 -11.32 12.40 -6.73
N ARG A 47 -10.82 12.19 -7.95
CA ARG A 47 -11.40 12.72 -9.17
C ARG A 47 -12.84 12.27 -9.37
N PHE A 48 -13.16 11.01 -9.10
CA PHE A 48 -14.53 10.51 -9.21
C PHE A 48 -15.44 11.16 -8.16
N LYS A 49 -15.01 11.25 -6.90
CA LYS A 49 -15.79 11.87 -5.82
C LYS A 49 -15.96 13.39 -6.01
N SER A 50 -15.05 14.04 -6.73
CA SER A 50 -15.11 15.48 -6.96
C SER A 50 -16.23 15.89 -7.93
N ILE A 51 -16.64 14.98 -8.83
CA ILE A 51 -17.78 15.18 -9.74
C ILE A 51 -19.08 15.49 -8.98
N SER A 52 -19.29 14.83 -7.84
CA SER A 52 -20.52 14.96 -7.05
C SER A 52 -20.36 15.84 -5.80
N SER A 53 -19.16 16.35 -5.52
CA SER A 53 -18.86 17.14 -4.33
C SER A 53 -18.07 18.39 -4.67
N SER A 54 -18.73 19.55 -4.62
CA SER A 54 -18.11 20.86 -4.83
C SER A 54 -16.97 21.16 -3.87
N LYS A 55 -16.99 20.58 -2.66
CA LYS A 55 -15.90 20.70 -1.67
C LYS A 55 -14.62 19.99 -2.14
N LEU A 56 -14.75 18.90 -2.89
CA LEU A 56 -13.62 18.12 -3.40
C LEU A 56 -13.18 18.54 -4.80
N ALA A 57 -14.02 19.27 -5.55
CA ALA A 57 -13.69 19.79 -6.89
C ALA A 57 -12.35 20.52 -6.93
N SER A 58 -12.14 21.48 -6.02
CA SER A 58 -10.89 22.26 -5.94
C SER A 58 -9.64 21.43 -5.60
N LEU A 59 -9.82 20.24 -5.00
CA LEU A 59 -8.70 19.34 -4.69
C LEU A 59 -8.31 18.46 -5.88
N SER A 60 -9.16 18.38 -6.92
CA SER A 60 -8.92 17.55 -8.11
C SER A 60 -8.26 18.29 -9.28
N ASP A 61 -7.94 19.57 -9.13
CA ASP A 61 -7.42 20.41 -10.22
C ASP A 61 -5.91 20.22 -10.48
N ASP A 62 -5.15 19.72 -9.50
CA ASP A 62 -3.68 19.49 -9.60
C ASP A 62 -3.29 18.13 -9.00
N LEU A 63 -3.94 17.07 -9.46
CA LEU A 63 -3.65 15.69 -9.05
C LEU A 63 -2.26 15.25 -9.51
N LYS A 64 -1.44 14.77 -8.58
CA LYS A 64 -0.06 14.38 -8.85
C LYS A 64 0.48 13.35 -7.87
N ILE A 65 1.45 12.59 -8.35
CA ILE A 65 2.30 11.72 -7.56
C ILE A 65 3.69 12.32 -7.58
N LYS A 66 4.29 12.53 -6.41
CA LYS A 66 5.65 13.03 -6.24
C LYS A 66 6.55 11.91 -5.73
N VAL A 67 7.68 11.72 -6.40
CA VAL A 67 8.73 10.78 -6.00
C VAL A 67 9.98 11.59 -5.68
N ILE A 68 10.50 11.43 -4.47
CA ILE A 68 11.69 12.14 -3.97
C ILE A 68 12.70 11.10 -3.52
N VAL A 69 13.92 11.20 -4.05
CA VAL A 69 15.06 10.39 -3.62
C VAL A 69 15.97 11.27 -2.78
N ASP A 70 16.28 10.82 -1.57
CA ASP A 70 17.24 11.44 -0.68
C ASP A 70 18.38 10.43 -0.43
N GLU A 71 19.49 10.64 -1.14
CA GLU A 71 20.65 9.75 -1.08
C GLU A 71 21.39 9.84 0.25
N GLU A 72 21.37 11.02 0.90
CA GLU A 72 22.06 11.26 2.16
C GLU A 72 21.40 10.46 3.29
N ASN A 73 20.07 10.53 3.38
CA ASN A 73 19.28 9.80 4.37
C ASN A 73 18.90 8.39 3.91
N LYS A 74 19.23 8.02 2.66
CA LYS A 74 18.88 6.75 2.02
C LYS A 74 17.38 6.49 2.06
N THR A 75 16.58 7.53 1.79
CA THR A 75 15.12 7.44 1.77
C THR A 75 14.56 7.67 0.37
N LEU A 76 13.43 7.00 0.12
CA LEU A 76 12.59 7.21 -1.05
C LEU A 76 11.22 7.61 -0.53
N THR A 77 10.76 8.81 -0.85
CA THR A 77 9.43 9.29 -0.50
C THR A 77 8.54 9.27 -1.73
N ILE A 78 7.38 8.63 -1.60
CA ILE A 78 6.32 8.65 -2.61
C ILE A 78 5.09 9.26 -1.92
N SER A 79 4.60 10.37 -2.47
CA SER A 79 3.46 11.09 -1.92
C SER A 79 2.48 11.46 -3.03
N ASP A 80 1.20 11.22 -2.82
CA ASP A 80 0.12 11.70 -3.65
C ASP A 80 -0.75 12.71 -2.92
N ASN A 81 -1.55 13.46 -3.67
CA ASN A 81 -2.61 14.32 -3.15
C ASN A 81 -4.00 13.77 -3.51
N GLY A 82 -4.16 12.45 -3.50
CA GLY A 82 -5.41 11.76 -3.76
C GLY A 82 -6.38 11.84 -2.58
N ILE A 83 -7.34 10.90 -2.56
CA ILE A 83 -8.44 10.92 -1.59
C ILE A 83 -7.98 10.71 -0.13
N GLY A 84 -6.78 10.16 0.05
CA GLY A 84 -6.23 9.80 1.36
C GLY A 84 -6.98 8.65 2.04
N MET A 85 -6.69 8.45 3.33
CA MET A 85 -7.36 7.47 4.18
C MET A 85 -7.67 8.08 5.56
N SER A 86 -8.78 7.69 6.17
CA SER A 86 -9.07 7.97 7.57
C SER A 86 -8.23 7.09 8.52
N GLU A 87 -8.23 7.39 9.83
CA GLU A 87 -7.56 6.54 10.82
C GLU A 87 -8.12 5.10 10.78
N GLU A 88 -9.44 4.97 10.63
CA GLU A 88 -10.15 3.70 10.52
C GLU A 88 -9.74 2.92 9.27
N GLU A 89 -9.70 3.58 8.11
CA GLU A 89 -9.27 2.96 6.85
C GLU A 89 -7.81 2.48 6.92
N ILE A 90 -6.93 3.22 7.61
CA ILE A 90 -5.54 2.80 7.84
C ILE A 90 -5.49 1.52 8.68
N ILE A 91 -6.28 1.46 9.77
CA ILE A 91 -6.33 0.29 10.64
C ILE A 91 -6.88 -0.94 9.89
N GLU A 92 -7.90 -0.73 9.07
CA GLU A 92 -8.52 -1.80 8.30
C GLU A 92 -7.59 -2.29 7.17
N ASN A 93 -7.12 -1.39 6.31
CA ASN A 93 -6.37 -1.74 5.11
C ASN A 93 -4.93 -2.17 5.41
N ILE A 94 -4.23 -1.45 6.30
CA ILE A 94 -2.82 -1.74 6.63
C ILE A 94 -2.72 -2.62 7.88
N GLY A 95 -3.53 -2.34 8.90
CA GLY A 95 -3.48 -3.10 10.16
C GLY A 95 -4.05 -4.52 10.02
N THR A 96 -4.89 -4.77 9.02
CA THR A 96 -5.67 -6.00 8.87
C THR A 96 -5.52 -6.62 7.47
N ILE A 97 -4.35 -6.48 6.82
CA ILE A 97 -3.96 -6.98 5.48
C ILE A 97 -4.45 -8.41 5.12
N ALA A 98 -4.94 -9.20 6.09
CA ALA A 98 -5.26 -10.61 5.96
C ALA A 98 -6.74 -11.01 6.03
N ARG A 99 -7.73 -10.19 5.61
CA ARG A 99 -9.13 -10.66 5.58
C ARG A 99 -9.57 -11.41 4.32
N SER A 100 -8.96 -11.21 3.15
CA SER A 100 -9.37 -11.93 1.94
C SER A 100 -8.15 -12.48 1.18
N GLY A 101 -7.94 -13.80 1.25
CA GLY A 101 -6.97 -14.52 0.41
C GLY A 101 -5.64 -14.90 1.06
N THR A 102 -5.22 -14.28 2.16
CA THR A 102 -3.89 -14.53 2.75
C THR A 102 -3.71 -15.95 3.30
N ALA A 103 -4.71 -16.51 4.00
CA ALA A 103 -4.60 -17.87 4.52
C ALA A 103 -4.50 -18.93 3.40
N GLU A 104 -5.25 -18.73 2.32
CA GLU A 104 -5.19 -19.58 1.13
C GLU A 104 -3.86 -19.43 0.38
N PHE A 105 -3.34 -18.20 0.31
CA PHE A 105 -2.04 -17.88 -0.29
C PHE A 105 -0.87 -18.47 0.51
N LEU A 106 -0.90 -18.37 1.84
CA LEU A 106 0.07 -19.01 2.74
C LEU A 106 0.07 -20.53 2.57
N GLY A 107 -1.12 -21.14 2.44
CA GLY A 107 -1.26 -22.57 2.16
C GLY A 107 -0.69 -23.00 0.79
N LYS A 108 -0.70 -22.11 -0.22
CA LYS A 108 -0.09 -22.36 -1.54
C LYS A 108 1.44 -22.20 -1.54
N LEU A 109 2.00 -21.44 -0.61
CA LEU A 109 3.44 -21.18 -0.48
C LEU A 109 4.21 -22.23 0.32
N THR A 110 3.56 -23.04 1.15
CA THR A 110 4.20 -24.06 2.00
C THR A 110 4.54 -25.37 1.26
N GLY A 111 4.18 -25.51 -0.01
CA GLY A 111 4.63 -26.60 -0.89
C GLY A 111 5.94 -26.29 -1.60
N ASP A 112 6.56 -27.30 -2.25
CA ASP A 112 7.86 -27.28 -2.96
C ASP A 112 7.99 -26.28 -4.14
N LYS A 113 7.17 -25.23 -4.20
CA LYS A 113 7.20 -24.14 -5.17
C LYS A 113 7.93 -22.90 -4.66
N LYS A 114 9.08 -23.08 -4.00
CA LYS A 114 10.01 -21.98 -3.67
C LYS A 114 10.57 -21.21 -4.87
N LYS A 115 10.21 -21.57 -6.11
CA LYS A 115 10.82 -21.05 -7.36
C LYS A 115 9.93 -20.12 -8.19
N ASP A 116 8.63 -20.02 -7.95
CA ASP A 116 7.77 -19.17 -8.78
C ASP A 116 7.54 -17.81 -8.13
N SER A 117 8.49 -16.90 -8.33
CA SER A 117 8.47 -15.48 -7.96
C SER A 117 7.34 -14.66 -8.60
N ASN A 118 6.47 -15.29 -9.39
CA ASN A 118 5.41 -14.64 -10.18
C ASN A 118 4.05 -14.59 -9.46
N LEU A 119 3.88 -15.25 -8.30
CA LEU A 119 2.60 -15.28 -7.58
C LEU A 119 2.27 -13.99 -6.81
N ILE A 120 3.19 -13.04 -6.71
CA ILE A 120 2.96 -11.77 -5.99
C ILE A 120 2.29 -10.73 -6.86
N GLY A 121 2.36 -10.87 -8.19
CA GLY A 121 1.69 -9.96 -9.13
C GLY A 121 0.16 -10.01 -9.08
N SER A 122 -0.44 -10.90 -8.27
CA SER A 122 -1.89 -11.02 -8.08
C SER A 122 -2.37 -10.53 -6.71
N LEU A 123 -1.50 -9.94 -5.89
CA LEU A 123 -1.88 -9.32 -4.62
C LEU A 123 -1.91 -7.80 -4.79
N GLU A 124 -3.12 -7.23 -4.85
CA GLU A 124 -3.35 -5.79 -4.77
C GLU A 124 -3.07 -5.33 -3.33
N LEU A 125 -1.81 -5.06 -3.02
CA LEU A 125 -1.40 -4.57 -1.70
C LEU A 125 -1.43 -3.04 -1.70
N VAL A 126 -2.45 -2.49 -1.04
CA VAL A 126 -2.62 -1.04 -0.90
C VAL A 126 -1.77 -0.51 0.24
N PHE A 127 -0.71 0.23 -0.10
CA PHE A 127 0.04 1.06 0.83
C PHE A 127 -0.07 2.51 0.36
N THR A 128 -0.78 3.34 1.12
CA THR A 128 -0.66 4.80 1.02
C THR A 128 -0.09 5.30 2.35
N LEU A 129 1.13 5.83 2.32
CA LEU A 129 1.72 6.55 3.43
C LEU A 129 1.64 8.05 3.09
N SER A 130 0.90 8.80 3.90
CA SER A 130 1.04 10.24 3.99
C SER A 130 1.28 10.57 5.47
N LEU A 131 2.47 11.08 5.78
CA LEU A 131 2.84 11.65 7.07
C LEU A 131 2.98 13.16 6.91
#